data_AF-A0A954JGL0-F1
#
_entry.id   AF-A0A954JGL0-F1
#
_cell.length_a   1.000
_cell.length_b   1.000
_cell.length_c   1.000
_cell.angle_alpha   90.00
_cell.angle_beta   90.00
_cell.angle_gamma   90.00
#
_symmetry.space_group_name_H-M   'P 1'
#
loop_
_entity.id
_entity.type
_entity.pdbx_description
1 polymer ?
#
loop_
_entity_poly.entity_id
_entity_poly.type
_entity_poly.pdbx_seq_one_letter_code
_entity_poly.pdbx_strand_id
1 'polypeptide(L)'
;MAAYNKYDARVDSLVVEAITLWAPDVSAQLGPEEKAVIAKAVHAEPQLASNIEYERAHTGFTRTITVDAADIERIYLQNVGG
;
A
#
# COMPACT_ATOMS: atom_id res chain seq x y z
N MET A 1 6.69 -20.14 4.66
CA MET A 1 6.70 -19.46 3.34
C MET A 1 7.45 -18.15 3.54
N ALA A 2 8.37 -17.78 2.65
CA ALA A 2 9.11 -16.52 2.80
C ALA A 2 8.14 -15.37 2.52
N ALA A 3 7.75 -14.62 3.55
CA ALA A 3 7.00 -13.39 3.39
C ALA A 3 7.97 -12.33 2.86
N TYR A 4 7.71 -11.82 1.66
CA TYR A 4 8.47 -10.71 1.10
C TYR A 4 7.88 -9.43 1.68
N ASN A 5 8.53 -8.89 2.72
CA ASN A 5 8.03 -7.78 3.52
C ASN A 5 8.76 -6.45 3.23
N LYS A 6 9.35 -6.35 2.03
CA LYS A 6 10.04 -5.17 1.52
C LYS A 6 9.76 -5.04 0.04
N TYR A 7 9.73 -3.80 -0.44
CA TYR A 7 9.63 -3.52 -1.87
C TYR A 7 10.80 -4.14 -2.65
N ASP A 8 10.47 -4.93 -3.66
CA ASP A 8 11.41 -5.46 -4.65
C ASP A 8 10.78 -5.26 -6.03
N ALA A 9 11.42 -4.47 -6.89
CA ALA A 9 10.89 -4.11 -8.20
C ALA A 9 10.62 -5.33 -9.10
N ARG A 10 11.37 -6.43 -8.95
CA ARG A 10 11.15 -7.66 -9.71
C ARG A 10 9.90 -8.38 -9.21
N VAL A 11 9.70 -8.45 -7.90
CA VAL A 11 8.49 -9.06 -7.32
C VAL A 11 7.26 -8.19 -7.64
N ASP A 12 7.39 -6.88 -7.51
CA ASP A 12 6.32 -5.92 -7.79
C ASP A 12 5.85 -5.97 -9.25
N SER A 13 6.77 -6.20 -10.20
CA SER A 13 6.43 -6.38 -11.62
C SER A 13 5.58 -7.63 -11.91
N LEU A 14 5.50 -8.57 -10.97
CA LEU A 14 4.74 -9.82 -11.08
C LEU A 14 3.43 -9.75 -10.26
N VAL A 15 3.07 -8.58 -9.74
CA VAL A 15 1.85 -8.39 -8.98
C VAL A 15 0.64 -8.47 -9.90
N VAL A 16 -0.30 -9.34 -9.52
CA VAL A 16 -1.57 -9.55 -10.24
C VAL A 16 -2.78 -9.06 -9.46
N GLU A 17 -2.62 -8.83 -8.15
CA GLU A 17 -3.66 -8.36 -7.25
C GLU A 17 -3.08 -7.39 -6.22
N ALA A 18 -3.79 -6.30 -5.95
CA ALA A 18 -3.40 -5.30 -4.97
C ALA A 18 -4.49 -5.17 -3.90
N ILE A 19 -4.10 -5.35 -2.65
CA ILE A 19 -4.97 -5.28 -1.48
C ILE A 19 -4.47 -4.14 -0.58
N THR A 20 -5.42 -3.32 -0.12
CA THR A 20 -5.15 -2.28 0.87
C THR A 20 -5.78 -2.68 2.20
N LEU A 21 -4.95 -2.79 3.23
CA LEU A 21 -5.37 -2.90 4.62
C LEU A 21 -5.17 -1.55 5.30
N TRP A 22 -5.93 -1.33 6.36
CA TRP A 22 -5.91 -0.06 7.10
C TRP A 22 -5.58 -0.34 8.55
N ALA A 23 -4.60 0.36 9.09
CA ALA A 23 -4.34 0.33 10.52
C ALA A 23 -5.60 0.79 11.29
N PRO A 24 -5.91 0.21 12.46
CA PRO A 24 -7.17 0.47 13.16
C PRO A 24 -7.40 1.96 13.46
N ASP A 25 -6.35 2.66 13.87
CA ASP A 25 -6.30 4.10 14.15
C ASP A 25 -6.64 4.95 12.92
N VAL A 26 -6.06 4.59 11.77
CA VAL A 26 -6.35 5.23 10.47
C VAL A 26 -7.78 4.96 10.03
N SER A 27 -8.21 3.71 10.15
CA SER A 27 -9.49 3.25 9.61
C SER A 27 -10.68 3.95 10.25
N ALA A 28 -10.55 4.39 11.52
CA ALA A 28 -11.55 5.10 12.28
C ALA A 28 -11.65 6.59 11.92
N GLN A 29 -10.60 7.15 11.31
CA GLN A 29 -10.51 8.57 10.98
C GLN A 29 -10.90 8.88 9.53
N LEU A 30 -10.76 7.90 8.62
CA LEU A 30 -10.97 8.11 7.19
C LEU A 30 -12.34 7.63 6.70
N GLY A 31 -12.97 8.47 5.87
CA GLY A 31 -14.15 8.11 5.10
C GLY A 31 -13.86 7.14 3.94
N PRO A 32 -14.89 6.52 3.34
CA PRO A 32 -14.71 5.58 2.22
C PRO A 32 -14.11 6.23 0.96
N GLU A 33 -14.44 7.48 0.67
CA GLU A 33 -13.87 8.21 -0.48
C GLU A 33 -12.38 8.52 -0.27
N GLU A 34 -12.01 9.00 0.92
CA GLU A 34 -10.61 9.25 1.29
C GLU A 34 -9.79 7.96 1.23
N LYS A 35 -10.34 6.85 1.74
CA LYS A 35 -9.71 5.53 1.63
C LYS A 35 -9.46 5.13 0.19
N ALA A 36 -10.41 5.37 -0.72
CA ALA A 36 -10.21 5.07 -2.14
C ALA A 36 -9.09 5.91 -2.77
N VAL A 37 -9.01 7.20 -2.43
CA VAL A 37 -7.95 8.10 -2.91
C VAL A 37 -6.58 7.66 -2.38
N ILE A 38 -6.47 7.43 -1.07
CA ILE A 38 -5.22 7.03 -0.41
C ILE A 38 -4.76 5.65 -0.90
N ALA A 39 -5.68 4.68 -1.07
CA ALA A 39 -5.36 3.36 -1.62
C ALA A 39 -4.74 3.48 -3.02
N LYS A 40 -5.31 4.33 -3.88
CA LYS A 40 -4.76 4.57 -5.21
C LYS A 40 -3.36 5.20 -5.14
N ALA A 41 -3.18 6.20 -4.27
CA ALA A 41 -1.90 6.89 -4.10
C ALA A 41 -0.80 5.95 -3.59
N VAL A 42 -1.07 5.17 -2.54
CA VAL A 42 -0.07 4.26 -1.96
C VAL A 42 0.33 3.14 -2.94
N HIS A 43 -0.59 2.69 -3.78
CA HIS A 43 -0.30 1.68 -4.81
C HIS A 43 0.38 2.23 -6.06
N ALA A 44 0.35 3.56 -6.27
CA ALA A 44 1.11 4.22 -7.33
C ALA A 44 2.60 4.34 -6.97
N GLU A 45 2.92 4.47 -5.68
CA GLU A 45 4.29 4.56 -5.17
C GLU A 45 4.55 3.51 -4.06
N PRO A 46 4.43 2.20 -4.37
CA PRO A 46 4.57 1.12 -3.39
C PRO A 46 5.93 1.08 -2.70
N GLN A 47 6.98 1.62 -3.33
CA GLN A 47 8.33 1.74 -2.76
C GLN A 47 8.39 2.66 -1.53
N LEU A 48 7.39 3.53 -1.36
CA LEU A 48 7.31 4.42 -0.20
C LEU A 48 6.47 3.83 0.94
N ALA A 49 5.70 2.77 0.69
CA ALA A 49 4.83 2.20 1.71
C ALA A 49 5.62 1.67 2.91
N SER A 50 5.19 2.05 4.11
CA SER A 50 5.88 1.69 5.36
C SER A 50 5.71 0.20 5.68
N ASN A 51 4.58 -0.39 5.28
CA ASN A 51 4.24 -1.78 5.54
C ASN A 51 3.70 -2.46 4.27
N ILE A 52 4.58 -3.20 3.59
CA ILE A 52 4.29 -3.87 2.32
C ILE A 52 4.62 -5.35 2.43
N GLU A 53 3.70 -6.17 1.93
CA GLU A 53 3.82 -7.63 1.91
C GLU A 53 3.50 -8.14 0.51
N TYR A 54 4.27 -9.13 0.06
CA TYR A 54 3.98 -9.89 -1.14
C TYR A 54 3.78 -11.36 -0.80
N GLU A 55 2.66 -11.90 -1.23
CA GLU A 55 2.32 -13.31 -1.14
C GLU A 55 2.32 -13.95 -2.53
N ARG A 56 2.85 -15.17 -2.64
CA ARG A 56 2.88 -15.89 -3.91
C ARG A 56 1.45 -16.33 -4.28
N ALA A 57 0.95 -15.81 -5.39
CA ALA A 57 -0.30 -16.25 -6.01
C ALA A 57 -0.04 -17.32 -7.08
N HIS A 58 -1.11 -17.93 -7.60
CA HIS A 58 -1.03 -18.98 -8.63
C HIS A 58 -0.29 -18.50 -9.89
N THR A 59 -0.56 -17.27 -10.35
CA THR A 59 -0.01 -16.69 -11.59
C THR A 59 0.86 -15.45 -11.36
N GLY A 60 1.29 -15.17 -10.12
CA GLY A 60 2.07 -13.98 -9.81
C GLY A 60 2.21 -13.77 -8.32
N PHE A 61 2.06 -12.52 -7.87
CA PHE A 61 2.03 -12.14 -6.47
C PHE A 61 0.79 -11.30 -6.16
N THR A 62 0.28 -11.46 -4.94
CA THR A 62 -0.66 -10.53 -4.34
C THR A 62 0.15 -9.56 -3.49
N ARG A 63 -0.01 -8.26 -3.74
CA ARG A 63 0.61 -7.19 -2.96
C ARG A 63 -0.38 -6.66 -1.95
N THR A 64 -0.03 -6.73 -0.68
CA THR A 64 -0.80 -6.15 0.41
C THR A 64 -0.03 -4.98 0.98
N ILE A 65 -0.67 -3.81 1.05
CA ILE A 65 -0.12 -2.64 1.73
C ILE A 65 -1.01 -2.34 2.94
N THR A 66 -0.43 -2.28 4.13
CA THR A 66 -1.12 -1.84 5.33
C THR A 66 -0.83 -0.37 5.56
N VAL A 67 -1.81 0.48 5.29
CA VAL A 67 -1.68 1.94 5.42
C VAL A 67 -1.76 2.33 6.88
N ASP A 68 -0.72 3.02 7.34
CA ASP A 68 -0.63 3.65 8.66
C ASP A 68 -0.66 5.18 8.58
N ALA A 69 -0.59 5.85 9.73
CA ALA A 69 -0.60 7.31 9.82
C ALA A 69 0.59 7.96 9.10
N ALA A 70 1.77 7.31 9.06
CA ALA A 70 2.96 7.84 8.40
C ALA A 70 2.81 7.83 6.88
N ASP A 71 2.17 6.79 6.33
CA ASP A 71 1.85 6.73 4.91
C ASP A 71 0.86 7.83 4.50
N ILE A 72 -0.14 8.11 5.34
CA ILE A 72 -1.10 9.20 5.11
C ILE A 72 -0.41 10.56 5.10
N GLU A 73 0.40 10.85 6.13
CA GLU A 73 1.15 12.10 6.22
C GLU A 73 2.01 12.31 4.97
N ARG A 74 2.71 11.27 4.52
CA ARG A 74 3.53 11.32 3.30
C ARG A 74 2.70 11.64 2.06
N ILE A 75 1.56 10.99 1.89
CA ILE A 75 0.66 11.21 0.75
C ILE A 75 0.10 12.65 0.77
N TYR A 76 -0.29 13.17 1.94
CA TYR A 76 -0.72 14.57 2.05
C TYR A 76 0.40 15.54 1.69
N LEU A 77 1.63 15.30 2.15
CA LEU A 77 2.79 16.14 1.81
C LEU A 77 3.08 16.13 0.30
N GLN A 78 2.96 14.97 -0.35
CA GLN A 78 3.13 14.86 -1.81
C GLN A 78 2.04 15.59 -2.59
N ASN A 79 0.79 15.57 -2.11
CA ASN A 79 -0.34 16.18 -2.81
C ASN A 79 -0.49 17.69 -2.55
N VAL A 80 -0.05 18.20 -1.40
CA VAL A 80 -0.16 19.64 -1.04
C VAL A 80 1.06 20.44 -1.52
N GLY A 81 2.19 19.79 -1.78
CA GLY A 81 3.41 20.42 -2.28
C GLY A 81 3.54 20.48 -3.81
N GLY A 82 2.52 20.05 -4.57
CA GLY A 82 2.51 19.96 -6.03
C GLY A 82 1.73 21.06 -6.73
#